data_AF-A0A444ZXS3-F1
#
_entry.id   AF-A0A444ZXS3-F1
#
_cell.length_a   1.000
_cell.length_b   1.000
_cell.length_c   1.000
_cell.angle_alpha   90.00
_cell.angle_beta   90.00
_cell.angle_gamma   90.00
#
_symmetry.space_group_name_H-M   'P 1'
#
loop_
_entity.id
_entity.type
_entity.pdbx_description
1 polymer ?
#
loop_
_entity_poly.entity_id
_entity_poly.type
_entity_poly.pdbx_seq_one_letter_code
_entity_poly.pdbx_strand_id
1 'polypeptide(L)'
;MTSILWLQIHCWHIYMARASETLKMKPDGNGILFSNGPGDPSAVPYAVETVRDILEKVSVFGICMGHQLIGQALGGKTFKMKFGHHGENHPVRTFKPAMLRLVLRTTIMLLTLPHCQKELRLLIST
;
A
#
# COMPACT_ATOMS: atom_id res chain seq x y z
N MET A 1 -2.23 24.93 22.14
CA MET A 1 -3.20 24.37 21.16
C MET A 1 -2.50 24.29 19.79
N THR A 2 -1.34 23.63 19.69
CA THR A 2 -1.14 22.20 19.36
C THR A 2 -1.46 21.82 17.91
N SER A 3 -0.57 22.26 17.00
CA SER A 3 0.29 21.37 16.19
C SER A 3 -0.35 20.20 15.41
N ILE A 4 -1.36 20.45 14.57
CA ILE A 4 -1.87 19.44 13.62
C ILE A 4 -1.64 19.81 12.15
N LEU A 5 -1.16 21.01 11.82
CA LEU A 5 -1.21 21.49 10.43
C LEU A 5 0.13 21.75 9.75
N TRP A 6 1.19 21.01 10.07
CA TRP A 6 2.44 21.04 9.28
C TRP A 6 3.11 19.65 9.21
N LEU A 7 2.33 18.62 8.89
CA LEU A 7 2.87 17.42 8.21
C LEU A 7 2.98 17.74 6.72
N GLN A 8 3.82 18.73 6.41
CA GLN A 8 4.42 18.78 5.10
C GLN A 8 5.09 17.41 4.89
N ILE A 9 4.79 16.73 3.79
CA ILE A 9 5.33 17.27 2.56
C ILE A 9 6.77 16.76 2.32
N HIS A 10 7.38 16.06 3.29
CA HIS A 10 8.59 15.26 3.07
C HIS A 10 8.26 13.82 2.66
N CYS A 11 7.06 13.60 2.09
CA CYS A 11 6.69 12.39 1.37
C CYS A 11 7.33 12.38 -0.04
N TRP A 12 8.65 12.58 -0.09
CA TRP A 12 9.50 12.37 -1.26
C TRP A 12 10.71 11.49 -0.92
N HIS A 13 10.94 11.14 0.35
CA HIS A 13 12.04 10.26 0.75
C HIS A 13 11.68 8.76 0.84
N ILE A 14 10.44 8.37 0.53
CA ILE A 14 10.09 6.94 0.39
C ILE A 14 10.30 6.52 -1.07
N TYR A 15 11.50 6.77 -1.62
CA TYR A 15 11.99 5.97 -2.73
C TYR A 15 12.72 4.79 -2.12
N MET A 16 11.95 3.73 -1.85
CA MET A 16 12.40 2.32 -1.78
C MET A 16 13.91 2.15 -1.51
N ALA A 17 14.33 2.47 -0.28
CA ALA A 17 15.64 2.06 0.20
C ALA A 17 15.73 0.53 0.13
N ARG A 18 16.94 -0.03 -0.04
CA ARG A 18 17.08 -1.49 -0.03
C ARG A 18 16.56 -2.03 1.30
N ALA A 19 15.96 -3.22 1.30
CA ALA A 19 15.42 -3.84 2.50
C ALA A 19 16.43 -3.84 3.67
N SER A 20 17.71 -4.07 3.37
CA SER A 20 18.79 -4.04 4.36
C SER A 20 19.04 -2.67 4.99
N GLU A 21 18.83 -1.57 4.26
CA GLU A 21 18.95 -0.21 4.77
C GLU A 21 17.74 0.17 5.61
N THR A 22 16.54 -0.17 5.13
CA THR A 22 15.29 0.10 5.86
C THR A 22 15.24 -0.63 7.21
N LEU A 23 15.70 -1.88 7.25
CA LEU A 23 15.74 -2.66 8.49
C LEU A 23 16.80 -2.15 9.48
N LYS A 24 17.89 -1.54 8.99
CA LYS A 24 18.93 -0.92 9.85
C LYS A 24 18.45 0.35 10.53
N MET A 25 17.49 1.05 9.94
CA MET A 25 16.93 2.28 10.51
C MET A 25 16.14 2.05 11.79
N LYS A 26 15.87 0.79 12.19
CA LYS A 26 15.10 0.41 13.39
C LYS A 26 13.90 1.36 13.60
N PRO A 27 12.94 1.38 12.67
CA PRO A 27 11.84 2.32 12.72
C PRO A 27 11.16 2.26 14.10
N ASP A 28 10.83 3.44 14.65
CA ASP A 28 10.27 3.59 16.02
C ASP A 28 8.89 2.93 16.22
N GLY A 29 8.34 2.31 15.17
CA GLY A 29 7.21 1.39 15.23
C GLY A 29 7.62 0.07 14.58
N ASN A 30 7.13 -1.05 15.13
CA ASN A 30 7.44 -2.44 14.71
C ASN A 30 6.97 -2.82 13.27
N GLY A 31 6.93 -1.86 12.34
CA GLY A 31 6.48 -2.06 10.97
C GLY A 31 6.91 -0.98 9.99
N ILE A 32 6.73 -1.30 8.70
CA ILE A 32 7.10 -0.46 7.56
C ILE A 32 5.83 -0.06 6.80
N LEU A 33 5.71 1.23 6.50
CA LEU A 33 4.60 1.79 5.73
C LEU A 33 5.04 2.08 4.29
N PHE A 34 4.37 1.45 3.33
CA PHE A 34 4.48 1.72 1.90
C PHE A 34 3.40 2.72 1.50
N SER A 35 3.81 3.95 1.19
CA SER A 35 2.91 5.04 0.82
C SER A 35 2.29 4.86 -0.57
N ASN A 36 1.39 5.78 -0.92
CA ASN A 36 0.92 5.94 -2.28
C ASN A 36 2.04 6.46 -3.20
N GLY A 37 1.85 6.26 -4.51
CA GLY A 37 2.73 6.79 -5.55
C GLY A 37 2.05 6.73 -6.92
N PRO A 38 2.54 7.51 -7.90
CA PRO A 38 2.06 7.45 -9.28
C PRO A 38 2.63 6.23 -10.02
N GLY A 39 1.94 5.80 -11.08
CA GLY A 39 2.46 4.83 -12.03
C GLY A 39 1.99 3.38 -11.84
N ASP A 40 2.66 2.47 -12.54
CA ASP A 40 2.40 1.03 -12.51
C ASP A 40 3.45 0.33 -11.62
N PRO A 41 3.05 -0.36 -10.54
CA PRO A 41 3.98 -1.09 -9.69
C PRO A 41 4.69 -2.25 -10.42
N SER A 42 4.12 -2.78 -11.50
CA SER A 42 4.81 -3.77 -12.35
C SER A 42 6.05 -3.20 -13.04
N ALA A 43 6.14 -1.88 -13.21
CA ALA A 43 7.30 -1.22 -13.82
C ALA A 43 8.47 -1.04 -12.83
N VAL A 44 8.28 -1.37 -11.54
CA VAL A 44 9.29 -1.23 -10.48
C VAL A 44 9.55 -2.57 -9.77
N PRO A 45 10.11 -3.58 -10.47
CA PRO A 45 10.29 -4.93 -9.91
C PRO A 45 11.17 -4.94 -8.65
N TYR A 46 12.16 -4.05 -8.57
CA TYR A 46 13.03 -3.91 -7.39
C TYR A 46 12.25 -3.54 -6.12
N ALA A 47 11.15 -2.80 -6.26
CA ALA A 47 10.29 -2.42 -5.14
C ALA A 47 9.48 -3.63 -4.64
N VAL A 48 9.01 -4.47 -5.57
CA VAL A 48 8.30 -5.72 -5.25
C VAL A 48 9.24 -6.70 -4.53
N GLU A 49 10.49 -6.82 -4.99
CA GLU A 49 11.53 -7.64 -4.34
C GLU A 49 11.84 -7.13 -2.93
N THR A 50 12.00 -5.81 -2.78
CA THR A 50 12.23 -5.18 -1.47
C THR A 50 11.08 -5.46 -0.50
N VAL A 51 9.84 -5.35 -0.96
CA VAL A 51 8.66 -5.67 -0.15
C VAL A 51 8.65 -7.15 0.25
N ARG A 52 9.01 -8.05 -0.68
CA ARG A 52 9.10 -9.49 -0.40
C ARG A 52 10.13 -9.79 0.70
N ASP A 53 11.30 -9.17 0.66
CA ASP A 53 12.35 -9.33 1.65
C ASP A 53 11.99 -8.78 3.04
N ILE A 54 11.04 -7.84 3.09
CA ILE A 54 10.58 -7.17 4.30
C ILE A 54 9.39 -7.90 4.93
N LEU A 55 8.47 -8.44 4.11
CA LEU A 55 7.23 -9.08 4.52
C LEU A 55 7.43 -10.18 5.57
N GLU A 56 8.56 -10.89 5.53
CA GLU A 56 8.87 -11.99 6.44
C GLU A 56 9.49 -11.55 7.78
N LYS A 57 9.85 -10.27 7.92
CA LYS A 57 10.67 -9.77 9.04
C LYS A 57 9.94 -8.79 9.94
N VAL A 58 9.09 -7.93 9.38
CA VAL A 58 8.37 -6.89 10.14
C VAL A 58 6.96 -6.73 9.60
N SER A 59 6.07 -6.16 10.42
CA SER A 59 4.72 -5.85 9.96
C SER A 59 4.76 -4.81 8.83
N VAL A 60 3.94 -4.98 7.79
CA VAL A 60 3.87 -4.03 6.68
C VAL A 60 2.47 -3.46 6.53
N PHE A 61 2.41 -2.19 6.17
CA PHE A 61 1.16 -1.52 5.82
C PHE A 61 1.32 -0.83 4.47
N GLY A 62 0.33 -0.97 3.58
CA GLY A 62 0.41 -0.43 2.23
C GLY A 62 -0.79 0.41 1.87
N ILE A 63 -0.56 1.63 1.35
CA ILE A 63 -1.59 2.55 0.87
C ILE A 63 -1.46 2.70 -0.65
N CYS A 64 -2.58 2.56 -1.38
CA CYS A 64 -2.63 2.71 -2.85
C CYS A 64 -1.58 1.83 -3.57
N MET A 65 -0.52 2.41 -4.12
CA MET A 65 0.57 1.67 -4.77
C MET A 65 1.27 0.72 -3.79
N GLY A 66 1.46 1.10 -2.53
CA GLY A 66 2.02 0.20 -1.51
C GLY A 66 1.20 -1.08 -1.34
N HIS A 67 -0.13 -0.99 -1.38
CA HIS A 67 -1.00 -2.17 -1.37
C HIS A 67 -0.78 -3.06 -2.61
N GLN A 68 -0.58 -2.46 -3.77
CA GLN A 68 -0.36 -3.19 -5.01
C GLN A 68 1.01 -3.90 -5.01
N LEU A 69 2.06 -3.25 -4.50
CA LEU A 69 3.39 -3.85 -4.36
C LEU A 69 3.36 -5.05 -3.41
N ILE A 70 2.69 -4.93 -2.25
CA ILE A 70 2.47 -6.07 -1.33
C ILE A 70 1.72 -7.19 -2.05
N GLY A 71 0.67 -6.85 -2.79
CA GLY A 71 -0.09 -7.81 -3.58
C GLY A 71 0.77 -8.58 -4.58
N GLN A 72 1.65 -7.89 -5.31
CA GLN A 72 2.57 -8.50 -6.26
C GLN A 72 3.65 -9.33 -5.58
N ALA A 73 4.16 -8.90 -4.43
CA ALA A 73 5.12 -9.65 -3.65
C ALA A 73 4.54 -11.02 -3.23
N LEU A 74 3.23 -11.06 -2.94
CA LEU A 74 2.42 -12.26 -2.65
C LEU A 74 1.94 -13.03 -3.90
N GLY A 75 2.44 -12.70 -5.09
CA GLY A 75 2.11 -13.40 -6.34
C GLY A 75 0.89 -12.87 -7.09
N GLY A 76 0.35 -11.72 -6.67
CA GLY A 76 -0.69 -10.99 -7.40
C GLY A 76 -0.19 -10.36 -8.70
N LYS A 77 -1.14 -9.94 -9.55
CA LYS A 77 -0.86 -9.23 -10.81
C LYS A 77 -1.61 -7.91 -10.84
N THR A 78 -0.97 -6.86 -11.33
CA THR A 78 -1.64 -5.57 -11.58
C THR A 78 -1.98 -5.40 -13.05
N PHE A 79 -3.03 -4.61 -13.30
CA PHE A 79 -3.42 -4.21 -14.64
C PHE A 79 -4.07 -2.84 -14.62
N LYS A 80 -3.98 -2.14 -15.74
CA LYS A 80 -4.57 -0.82 -15.92
C LYS A 80 -6.08 -0.94 -16.20
N MET A 81 -6.88 -0.25 -15.40
CA MET A 81 -8.33 -0.15 -15.61
C MET A 81 -8.66 0.80 -16.77
N LYS A 82 -9.82 0.60 -17.41
CA LYS A 82 -10.29 1.45 -18.53
C LYS A 82 -10.48 2.92 -18.14
N PHE A 83 -11.07 3.17 -16.97
CA PHE A 83 -11.40 4.52 -16.48
C PHE A 83 -10.76 4.87 -15.13
N GLY A 84 -10.24 3.85 -14.42
CA GLY A 84 -9.76 4.01 -13.04
C GLY A 84 -10.87 4.42 -12.06
N HIS A 85 -10.47 4.67 -10.82
CA HIS A 85 -11.32 5.25 -9.79
C HIS A 85 -10.77 6.63 -9.44
N HIS A 86 -11.54 7.69 -9.71
CA HIS A 86 -11.20 9.08 -9.38
C HIS A 86 -12.42 9.75 -8.74
N GLY A 87 -12.42 9.88 -7.41
CA GLY A 87 -13.51 10.51 -6.68
C GLY A 87 -13.54 10.12 -5.21
N GLU A 88 -14.16 10.99 -4.41
CA GLU A 88 -14.25 10.92 -2.95
C GLU A 88 -15.34 9.98 -2.42
N ASN A 89 -16.23 9.51 -3.30
CA ASN A 89 -17.47 8.84 -2.92
C ASN A 89 -17.52 7.37 -3.38
N HIS A 90 -16.36 6.68 -3.46
CA HIS A 90 -16.35 5.28 -3.87
C HIS A 90 -16.78 4.38 -2.71
N PRO A 91 -17.86 3.60 -2.87
CA PRO A 91 -18.29 2.67 -1.83
C PRO A 91 -17.34 1.46 -1.75
N VAL A 92 -16.84 1.16 -0.55
CA VAL A 92 -16.05 -0.04 -0.27
C VAL A 92 -16.62 -0.77 0.93
N ARG A 93 -16.75 -2.09 0.80
CA ARG A 93 -17.32 -2.98 1.82
C ARG A 93 -16.22 -3.74 2.54
N THR A 94 -16.20 -3.69 3.88
CA THR A 94 -15.47 -4.64 4.71
C THR A 94 -16.34 -5.88 4.93
N PHE A 95 -15.73 -7.06 5.08
CA PHE A 95 -16.47 -8.30 5.26
C PHE A 95 -16.56 -8.78 6.72
N LYS A 96 -15.70 -8.28 7.62
CA LYS A 96 -15.64 -8.70 9.04
C LYS A 96 -15.24 -7.54 9.97
N PRO A 97 -16.19 -6.79 10.58
CA PRO A 97 -17.64 -6.84 10.38
C PRO A 97 -18.05 -6.31 8.99
N ALA A 98 -19.27 -6.64 8.56
CA ALA A 98 -19.82 -6.11 7.32
C ALA A 98 -20.14 -4.62 7.49
N MET A 99 -19.42 -3.75 6.80
CA MET A 99 -19.62 -2.30 6.86
C MET A 99 -19.33 -1.69 5.50
N LEU A 100 -20.17 -0.74 5.09
CA LEU A 100 -19.95 0.08 3.89
C LEU A 100 -19.31 1.39 4.31
N ARG A 101 -18.21 1.78 3.65
CA ARG A 101 -17.54 3.07 3.83
C ARG A 101 -17.36 3.75 2.50
N LEU A 102 -17.53 5.07 2.48
CA LEU A 102 -17.17 5.91 1.35
C LEU A 102 -15.70 6.26 1.45
N VAL A 103 -14.96 6.13 0.36
CA VAL A 103 -13.53 6.41 0.33
C VAL A 103 -13.13 7.23 -0.89
N LEU A 104 -12.11 8.05 -0.70
CA LEU A 104 -11.36 8.66 -1.78
C LEU A 104 -10.52 7.59 -2.50
N ARG A 105 -10.70 7.51 -3.81
CA ARG A 105 -9.85 6.71 -4.71
C ARG A 105 -9.44 7.57 -5.90
N THR A 106 -8.15 7.52 -6.23
CA THR A 106 -7.54 8.19 -7.39
C THR A 106 -6.68 7.23 -8.21
N THR A 107 -6.90 5.92 -8.06
CA THR A 107 -6.04 4.89 -8.65
C THR A 107 -6.58 4.38 -9.97
N ILE A 108 -5.68 4.19 -10.93
CA ILE A 108 -5.97 3.60 -12.25
C ILE A 108 -5.57 2.13 -12.36
N MET A 109 -4.80 1.63 -11.39
CA MET A 109 -4.29 0.26 -11.38
C MET A 109 -5.14 -0.60 -10.44
N LEU A 110 -5.44 -1.82 -10.86
CA LEU A 110 -6.15 -2.82 -10.06
C LEU A 110 -5.25 -4.03 -9.81
N LEU A 111 -5.34 -4.58 -8.61
CA LEU A 111 -4.63 -5.78 -8.18
C LEU A 111 -5.55 -6.99 -8.26
N THR A 112 -5.07 -8.07 -8.87
CA THR A 112 -5.63 -9.42 -8.74
C THR A 112 -4.74 -10.26 -7.85
N LEU A 113 -5.33 -11.14 -7.04
CA LEU A 113 -4.60 -12.11 -6.23
C LEU A 113 -4.98 -13.53 -6.68
N PRO A 114 -4.01 -14.45 -6.82
CA PRO A 114 -4.27 -15.81 -7.32
C PRO A 114 -5.08 -16.69 -6.35
N HIS A 115 -5.21 -16.31 -5.08
CA HIS A 115 -6.06 -16.99 -4.09
C HIS A 115 -6.42 -16.06 -2.92
N CYS A 116 -7.49 -16.37 -2.16
CA CYS A 116 -7.84 -15.66 -0.94
C CYS A 116 -6.76 -15.90 0.13
N GLN A 117 -5.81 -14.99 0.25
CA GLN A 117 -4.75 -15.04 1.25
C GLN A 117 -5.36 -14.75 2.63
N LYS A 118 -5.46 -15.76 3.50
CA LYS A 118 -6.11 -15.65 4.83
C LYS A 118 -5.42 -14.65 5.77
N GLU A 119 -4.17 -14.31 5.48
CA GLU A 119 -3.32 -13.44 6.28
C GLU A 119 -3.36 -11.97 5.81
N LEU A 120 -3.87 -11.71 4.60
CA LEU A 120 -4.01 -10.34 4.10
C LEU A 120 -5.32 -9.73 4.61
N ARG A 121 -5.23 -8.95 5.70
CA ARG A 121 -6.35 -8.09 6.12
C ARG A 121 -6.32 -6.78 5.35
N LEU A 122 -7.27 -6.63 4.43
CA LEU A 122 -7.53 -5.34 3.80
C LEU A 122 -8.19 -4.41 4.83
N LEU A 123 -7.40 -3.57 5.48
CA LEU A 123 -7.88 -2.52 6.37
C LEU A 123 -8.05 -1.24 5.55
N ILE A 124 -9.30 -0.78 5.46
CA ILE A 124 -9.63 0.52 4.87
C ILE A 124 -9.54 1.54 6.00
N SER A 125 -8.37 2.17 6.13
CA SER A 125 -8.18 3.31 7.03
C SER A 125 -8.82 4.54 6.38
N THR A 126 -9.94 5.00 6.92
CA THR A 126 -10.47 6.36 6.70
C THR A 126 -9.88 7.29 7.73
#